data_AF-A0A371RG00-F1
#
_entry.id   AF-A0A371RG00-F1
#
_cell.length_a   1.000
_cell.length_b   1.000
_cell.length_c   1.000
_cell.angle_alpha   90.00
_cell.angle_beta   90.00
_cell.angle_gamma   90.00
#
_symmetry.space_group_name_H-M   'P 1'
#
loop_
_entity.id
_entity.type
_entity.pdbx_description
1 polymer ?
#
loop_
_entity_poly.entity_id
_entity_poly.type
_entity_poly.pdbx_seq_one_letter_code
_entity_poly.pdbx_strand_id
1 'polypeptide(L)'
;MTDELNELNELSELKEHIDSVLSEALVASEIAHGELNVTVPATKIVEVLKFLRDDPMCRFIQLIDLCGVDYPGRKKRFDVVYHLLSMHNNVRVRVKVAVGENDTCPTTVSVYPCADWFEREAFDMYGIVFDGHPDMRRILTDYGFEGYPLRKDFPVTGFVEVKWDDEQRRVVYQPVELQQEYRNFDYLSPWEGGEYVLPGDEKAG
;
A
#
# COMPACT_ATOMS: atom_id res chain seq x y z
N MET A 1 -22.06 -16.48 -14.38
CA MET A 1 -21.19 -17.26 -15.28
C MET A 1 -20.85 -16.54 -16.59
N THR A 2 -21.78 -15.91 -17.32
CA THR A 2 -21.44 -15.13 -18.54
C THR A 2 -20.80 -13.77 -18.24
N ASP A 3 -21.17 -13.12 -17.14
CA ASP A 3 -20.60 -11.81 -16.77
C ASP A 3 -19.18 -11.93 -16.20
N GLU A 4 -18.91 -12.91 -15.35
CA GLU A 4 -17.55 -13.15 -14.81
C GLU A 4 -16.52 -13.52 -15.90
N LEU A 5 -16.94 -14.30 -16.90
CA LEU A 5 -16.09 -14.62 -18.06
C LEU A 5 -15.83 -13.38 -18.94
N ASN A 6 -16.79 -12.46 -19.04
CA ASN A 6 -16.61 -11.20 -19.76
C ASN A 6 -15.68 -10.26 -18.99
N GLU A 7 -15.85 -10.11 -17.67
CA GLU A 7 -14.96 -9.30 -16.83
C GLU A 7 -13.51 -9.79 -16.88
N LEU A 8 -13.29 -11.11 -16.86
CA LEU A 8 -11.96 -11.70 -17.02
C LEU A 8 -11.34 -11.42 -18.40
N ASN A 9 -12.15 -11.45 -19.47
CA ASN A 9 -11.69 -11.12 -20.81
C ASN A 9 -11.34 -9.62 -20.92
N GLU A 10 -12.16 -8.73 -20.38
CA GLU A 10 -11.89 -7.27 -20.37
C GLU A 10 -10.60 -6.93 -19.61
N LEU A 11 -10.34 -7.61 -18.49
CA LEU A 11 -9.09 -7.45 -17.74
C LEU A 11 -7.88 -7.98 -18.50
N SER A 12 -8.03 -9.07 -19.26
CA SER A 12 -6.94 -9.57 -20.11
C SER A 12 -6.62 -8.63 -21.27
N GLU A 13 -7.62 -8.05 -21.93
CA GLU A 13 -7.43 -7.07 -22.99
C GLU A 13 -6.74 -5.80 -22.45
N LEU A 14 -7.17 -5.32 -21.27
CA LEU A 14 -6.55 -4.19 -20.60
C LEU A 14 -5.10 -4.49 -20.23
N LYS A 15 -4.81 -5.70 -19.73
CA LYS A 15 -3.45 -6.15 -19.44
C LYS A 15 -2.59 -6.15 -20.68
N GLU A 16 -3.06 -6.73 -21.79
CA GLU A 16 -2.32 -6.78 -23.05
C GLU A 16 -2.02 -5.37 -23.60
N HIS A 17 -2.98 -4.44 -23.49
CA HIS A 17 -2.77 -3.04 -23.85
C HIS A 17 -1.68 -2.39 -23.01
N ILE A 18 -1.75 -2.53 -21.68
CA ILE A 18 -0.75 -2.01 -20.75
C ILE A 18 0.63 -2.60 -21.03
N ASP A 19 0.72 -3.90 -21.23
CA ASP A 19 1.97 -4.60 -21.53
C ASP A 19 2.58 -4.14 -22.87
N SER A 20 1.75 -3.89 -23.88
CA SER A 20 2.20 -3.43 -25.20
C SER A 20 2.79 -2.02 -25.17
N VAL A 21 2.18 -1.10 -24.40
CA VAL A 21 2.59 0.31 -24.36
C VAL A 21 3.69 0.55 -23.33
N LEU A 22 3.63 -0.11 -22.17
CA LEU A 22 4.54 0.12 -21.04
C LEU A 22 5.62 -0.96 -20.91
N SER A 23 5.90 -1.74 -21.95
CA SER A 23 6.86 -2.86 -21.93
C SER A 23 8.24 -2.53 -21.32
N GLU A 24 8.78 -1.32 -21.52
CA GLU A 24 10.06 -0.90 -20.93
C GLU A 24 9.96 -0.41 -19.48
N ALA A 25 8.77 0.03 -19.06
CA ALA A 25 8.52 0.61 -17.74
C ALA A 25 7.93 -0.42 -16.75
N LEU A 26 7.59 -1.62 -17.21
CA LEU A 26 6.88 -2.64 -16.45
C LEU A 26 7.82 -3.78 -16.05
N VAL A 27 7.74 -4.21 -14.79
CA VAL A 27 8.51 -5.35 -14.27
C VAL A 27 7.69 -6.64 -14.39
N ALA A 28 6.42 -6.59 -13.99
CA ALA A 28 5.52 -7.72 -14.06
C ALA A 28 4.06 -7.26 -14.09
N SER A 29 3.18 -8.00 -14.78
CA SER A 29 1.74 -7.80 -14.78
C SER A 29 1.03 -9.13 -14.54
N GLU A 30 0.19 -9.19 -13.53
CA GLU A 30 -0.54 -10.40 -13.13
C GLU A 30 -2.02 -10.10 -12.90
N ILE A 31 -2.89 -11.02 -13.29
CA ILE A 31 -4.30 -10.99 -12.92
C ILE A 31 -4.48 -12.05 -11.86
N ALA A 32 -4.85 -11.63 -10.65
CA ALA A 32 -5.06 -12.54 -9.53
C ALA A 32 -6.38 -12.18 -8.84
N HIS A 33 -7.22 -13.18 -8.59
CA HIS A 33 -8.50 -13.03 -7.89
C HIS A 33 -9.42 -11.93 -8.49
N GLY A 34 -9.41 -11.75 -9.82
CA GLY A 34 -10.22 -10.73 -10.50
C GLY A 34 -9.63 -9.31 -10.46
N GLU A 35 -8.39 -9.12 -9.99
CA GLU A 35 -7.72 -7.82 -9.98
C GLU A 35 -6.45 -7.83 -10.85
N LEU A 36 -6.26 -6.76 -11.62
CA LEU A 36 -5.03 -6.54 -12.37
C LEU A 36 -3.99 -5.83 -11.49
N ASN A 37 -2.87 -6.52 -11.24
CA ASN A 37 -1.72 -6.03 -10.51
C ASN A 37 -0.56 -5.74 -11.49
N VAL A 38 -0.05 -4.53 -11.45
CA VAL A 38 1.08 -4.08 -12.28
C VAL A 38 2.24 -3.70 -11.37
N THR A 39 3.42 -4.27 -11.60
CA THR A 39 4.64 -3.98 -10.83
C THR A 39 5.57 -3.11 -11.66
N VAL A 40 6.00 -1.99 -11.09
CA VAL A 40 6.72 -0.90 -11.79
C VAL A 40 7.95 -0.50 -10.96
N PRO A 41 9.08 -0.11 -11.58
CA PRO A 41 10.21 0.44 -10.84
C PRO A 41 9.90 1.87 -10.37
N ALA A 42 10.40 2.26 -9.20
CA ALA A 42 10.12 3.57 -8.60
C ALA A 42 10.43 4.76 -9.54
N THR A 43 11.48 4.65 -10.36
CA THR A 43 11.88 5.71 -11.30
C THR A 43 10.84 6.01 -12.39
N LYS A 44 9.95 5.06 -12.69
CA LYS A 44 8.96 5.16 -13.78
C LYS A 44 7.53 5.38 -13.29
N ILE A 45 7.31 5.48 -11.98
CA ILE A 45 5.96 5.54 -11.41
C ILE A 45 5.14 6.72 -11.94
N VAL A 46 5.75 7.91 -12.03
CA VAL A 46 5.06 9.12 -12.51
C VAL A 46 4.65 8.99 -13.97
N GLU A 47 5.50 8.38 -14.80
CA GLU A 47 5.22 8.14 -16.22
C GLU A 47 4.07 7.15 -16.39
N VAL A 48 4.10 6.04 -15.65
CA VAL A 48 3.06 5.01 -15.69
C VAL A 48 1.73 5.54 -15.18
N LEU A 49 1.70 6.27 -14.06
CA LEU A 49 0.44 6.83 -13.54
C LEU A 49 -0.15 7.90 -14.46
N LYS A 50 0.69 8.73 -15.11
CA LYS A 50 0.21 9.67 -16.13
C LYS A 50 -0.41 8.95 -17.31
N PHE A 51 0.26 7.90 -17.80
CA PHE A 51 -0.27 7.08 -18.89
C PHE A 51 -1.62 6.45 -18.51
N LEU A 52 -1.72 5.81 -17.34
CA LEU A 52 -2.94 5.17 -16.87
C LEU A 52 -4.11 6.16 -16.72
N ARG A 53 -3.82 7.41 -16.35
CA ARG A 53 -4.80 8.49 -16.25
C ARG A 53 -5.25 9.02 -17.62
N ASP A 54 -4.30 9.28 -18.51
CA ASP A 54 -4.52 10.04 -19.76
C ASP A 54 -4.93 9.14 -20.94
N ASP A 55 -4.59 7.84 -20.90
CA ASP A 55 -4.90 6.91 -21.98
C ASP A 55 -6.42 6.69 -22.14
N PRO A 56 -6.96 6.78 -23.37
CA PRO A 56 -8.40 6.66 -23.62
C PRO A 56 -9.01 5.30 -23.28
N MET A 57 -8.23 4.21 -23.29
CA MET A 57 -8.70 2.88 -22.92
C MET A 57 -8.63 2.65 -21.41
N CYS A 58 -7.64 3.22 -20.71
CA CYS A 58 -7.47 3.04 -19.27
C CYS A 58 -8.33 4.00 -18.43
N ARG A 59 -8.23 5.32 -18.68
CA ARG A 59 -8.94 6.41 -17.96
C ARG A 59 -9.02 6.23 -16.44
N PHE A 60 -7.91 5.88 -15.79
CA PHE A 60 -7.83 5.79 -14.33
C PHE A 60 -7.78 7.19 -13.70
N ILE A 61 -8.93 7.86 -13.63
CA ILE A 61 -9.04 9.24 -13.16
C ILE A 61 -8.93 9.34 -11.63
N GLN A 62 -9.35 8.30 -10.90
CA GLN A 62 -9.40 8.35 -9.44
C GLN A 62 -8.30 7.49 -8.81
N LEU A 63 -7.47 8.12 -7.98
CA LEU A 63 -6.63 7.44 -7.00
C LEU A 63 -7.46 7.21 -5.73
N ILE A 64 -7.67 5.95 -5.39
CA ILE A 64 -8.47 5.52 -4.24
C ILE A 64 -7.64 5.48 -2.98
N ASP A 65 -6.45 4.89 -3.06
CA ASP A 65 -5.58 4.68 -1.91
C ASP A 65 -4.11 4.56 -2.34
N LEU A 66 -3.22 4.94 -1.44
CA LEU A 66 -1.79 4.68 -1.52
C LEU A 66 -1.33 4.15 -0.17
N CYS A 67 -0.91 2.90 -0.15
CA CYS A 67 -0.46 2.22 1.06
C CYS A 67 0.98 1.71 0.93
N GLY A 68 1.68 1.67 2.06
CA GLY A 68 2.96 0.98 2.20
C GLY A 68 2.74 -0.44 2.71
N VAL A 69 3.58 -1.39 2.29
CA VAL A 69 3.64 -2.73 2.85
C VAL A 69 5.08 -3.06 3.18
N ASP A 70 5.31 -3.58 4.39
CA ASP A 70 6.64 -3.94 4.87
C ASP A 70 6.89 -5.45 4.78
N TYR A 71 7.83 -5.85 3.92
CA TYR A 71 8.33 -7.20 3.73
C TYR A 71 9.81 -7.30 4.16
N PRO A 72 10.10 -7.59 5.44
CA PRO A 72 11.47 -7.57 5.97
C PRO A 72 12.40 -8.62 5.34
N GLY A 73 11.86 -9.71 4.77
CA GLY A 73 12.64 -10.75 4.10
C GLY A 73 13.11 -10.39 2.69
N ARG A 74 12.71 -9.24 2.13
CA ARG A 74 13.07 -8.83 0.77
C ARG A 74 14.21 -7.80 0.80
N LYS A 75 15.04 -7.78 -0.26
CA LYS A 75 16.10 -6.76 -0.43
C LYS A 75 15.54 -5.34 -0.50
N LYS A 76 14.43 -5.18 -1.19
CA LYS A 76 13.60 -3.97 -1.17
C LYS A 76 12.47 -4.24 -0.19
N ARG A 77 12.58 -3.63 0.98
CA ARG A 77 11.75 -3.92 2.14
C ARG A 77 10.32 -3.42 1.96
N PHE A 78 10.14 -2.25 1.33
CA PHE A 78 8.86 -1.58 1.26
C PHE A 78 8.24 -1.74 -0.13
N ASP A 79 6.97 -2.10 -0.19
CA ASP A 79 6.16 -2.00 -1.40
C ASP A 79 5.19 -0.82 -1.24
N VAL A 80 5.24 0.16 -2.14
CA VAL A 80 4.23 1.21 -2.27
C VAL A 80 3.18 0.73 -3.25
N VAL A 81 1.93 0.69 -2.83
CA VAL A 81 0.80 0.16 -3.58
C VAL A 81 -0.18 1.28 -3.85
N TYR A 82 -0.47 1.52 -5.12
CA TYR A 82 -1.44 2.50 -5.59
C TYR A 82 -2.69 1.77 -6.06
N HIS A 83 -3.84 2.20 -5.56
CA HIS A 83 -5.14 1.70 -5.95
C HIS A 83 -5.85 2.71 -6.84
N LEU A 84 -6.12 2.33 -8.07
CA LEU A 84 -6.74 3.19 -9.08
C LEU A 84 -8.12 2.67 -9.47
N LEU A 85 -9.01 3.61 -9.77
CA LEU A 85 -10.35 3.34 -10.28
C LEU A 85 -10.61 4.14 -11.56
N SER A 86 -11.03 3.42 -12.59
CA SER A 86 -11.58 4.01 -13.81
C SER A 86 -13.10 4.04 -13.69
N MET A 87 -13.68 5.24 -13.54
CA MET A 87 -15.13 5.39 -13.47
C MET A 87 -15.82 5.14 -14.83
N HIS A 88 -15.08 5.26 -15.93
CA HIS A 88 -15.64 5.09 -17.27
C HIS A 88 -15.88 3.62 -17.58
N ASN A 89 -14.88 2.79 -17.28
CA ASN A 89 -14.94 1.34 -17.53
C ASN A 89 -15.38 0.57 -16.28
N ASN A 90 -15.49 1.24 -15.12
CA ASN A 90 -15.76 0.63 -13.82
C ASN A 90 -14.74 -0.47 -13.42
N VAL A 91 -13.50 -0.33 -13.86
CA VAL A 91 -12.41 -1.29 -13.59
C VAL A 91 -11.43 -0.71 -12.56
N ARG A 92 -10.84 -1.60 -11.74
CA ARG A 92 -9.80 -1.26 -10.77
C ARG A 92 -8.45 -1.87 -11.18
N VAL A 93 -7.38 -1.13 -10.91
CA VAL A 93 -6.01 -1.59 -11.11
C VAL A 93 -5.17 -1.27 -9.89
N ARG A 94 -4.26 -2.18 -9.56
CA ARG A 94 -3.29 -2.00 -8.48
C ARG A 94 -1.89 -1.85 -9.08
N VAL A 95 -1.21 -0.77 -8.77
CA VAL A 95 0.19 -0.56 -9.18
C VAL A 95 1.09 -0.72 -7.97
N LYS A 96 2.06 -1.63 -8.02
CA LYS A 96 3.01 -1.93 -6.94
C LYS A 96 4.41 -1.43 -7.31
N VAL A 97 5.09 -0.79 -6.36
CA VAL A 97 6.44 -0.27 -6.51
C VAL A 97 7.30 -0.73 -5.35
N ALA A 98 8.36 -1.47 -5.63
CA ALA A 98 9.30 -1.91 -4.61
C ALA A 98 10.39 -0.84 -4.35
N VAL A 99 10.55 -0.46 -3.08
CA VAL A 99 11.44 0.60 -2.57
C VAL A 99 12.30 0.05 -1.42
N GLY A 100 13.60 0.37 -1.43
CA GLY A 100 14.52 0.08 -0.32
C GLY A 100 14.39 1.10 0.82
N GLU A 101 15.00 0.82 1.97
CA GLU A 101 14.92 1.72 3.13
C GLU A 101 15.62 3.07 2.91
N ASN A 102 16.71 3.08 2.13
CA ASN A 102 17.45 4.29 1.78
C ASN A 102 17.08 4.84 0.40
N ASP A 103 16.15 4.18 -0.30
CA ASP A 103 15.73 4.60 -1.64
C ASP A 103 14.58 5.60 -1.52
N THR A 104 14.57 6.60 -2.39
CA THR A 104 13.47 7.57 -2.50
C THR A 104 12.51 7.18 -3.62
N CYS A 105 11.22 7.43 -3.42
CA CYS A 105 10.20 7.26 -4.45
C CYS A 105 9.80 8.62 -5.03
N PRO A 106 9.65 8.82 -6.35
CA PRO A 106 9.13 10.08 -6.89
C PRO A 106 7.68 10.34 -6.44
N THR A 107 7.36 11.59 -6.11
CA THR A 107 5.98 12.00 -5.77
C THR A 107 5.02 11.88 -6.96
N THR A 108 3.78 11.53 -6.67
CA THR A 108 2.68 11.38 -7.61
C THR A 108 1.64 12.50 -7.48
N VAL A 109 1.86 13.47 -6.59
CA VAL A 109 1.01 14.65 -6.36
C VAL A 109 0.72 15.44 -7.65
N SER A 110 1.70 15.51 -8.56
CA SER A 110 1.53 16.17 -9.87
C SER A 110 0.53 15.46 -10.80
N VAL A 111 0.28 14.18 -10.57
CA VAL A 111 -0.67 13.37 -11.33
C VAL A 111 -2.03 13.34 -10.63
N TYR A 112 -2.01 13.03 -9.34
CA TYR A 112 -3.19 12.96 -8.48
C TYR A 112 -2.98 13.87 -7.26
N PRO A 113 -3.66 15.02 -7.18
CA PRO A 113 -3.52 15.93 -6.04
C PRO A 113 -3.90 15.31 -4.70
N CYS A 114 -4.76 14.29 -4.68
CA CYS A 114 -5.11 13.56 -3.46
C CYS A 114 -3.94 12.74 -2.88
N ALA A 115 -2.90 12.45 -3.67
CA ALA A 115 -1.74 11.69 -3.20
C ALA A 115 -0.94 12.42 -2.10
N ASP A 116 -1.08 13.74 -1.94
CA ASP A 116 -0.36 14.54 -0.95
C ASP A 116 -0.55 14.01 0.48
N TRP A 117 -1.77 13.62 0.84
CA TRP A 117 -2.06 13.11 2.18
C TRP A 117 -1.58 11.67 2.35
N PHE A 118 -1.76 10.83 1.34
CA PHE A 118 -1.36 9.42 1.41
C PHE A 118 0.17 9.24 1.38
N GLU A 119 0.89 10.05 0.61
CA GLU A 119 2.37 10.04 0.60
C GLU A 119 2.93 10.43 1.98
N ARG A 120 2.30 11.41 2.64
CA ARG A 120 2.65 11.80 4.02
C ARG A 120 2.31 10.73 5.04
N GLU A 121 1.19 10.03 4.87
CA GLU A 121 0.83 8.89 5.72
C GLU A 121 1.83 7.74 5.56
N ALA A 122 2.18 7.38 4.32
CA ALA A 122 3.17 6.35 4.04
C ALA A 122 4.55 6.71 4.61
N PHE A 123 4.91 7.99 4.59
CA PHE A 123 6.11 8.47 5.28
C PHE A 123 6.01 8.34 6.80
N ASP A 124 4.91 8.75 7.41
CA ASP A 124 4.76 8.73 8.87
C ASP A 124 4.69 7.29 9.43
N MET A 125 4.07 6.38 8.69
CA MET A 125 3.85 5.00 9.12
C MET A 125 5.00 4.05 8.77
N TYR A 126 5.60 4.19 7.59
CA TYR A 126 6.65 3.28 7.07
C TYR A 126 8.01 3.95 6.90
N GLY A 127 8.09 5.28 6.86
CA GLY A 127 9.33 6.02 6.62
C GLY A 127 9.77 6.06 5.17
N ILE A 128 8.84 5.86 4.23
CA ILE A 128 9.11 5.94 2.80
C ILE A 128 9.20 7.42 2.41
N VAL A 129 10.34 7.85 1.87
CA VAL A 129 10.57 9.24 1.50
C VAL A 129 10.18 9.47 0.04
N PHE A 130 9.31 10.46 -0.18
CA PHE A 130 8.87 10.87 -1.52
C PHE A 130 9.64 12.11 -1.99
N ASP A 131 10.33 12.00 -3.13
CA ASP A 131 11.08 13.09 -3.76
C ASP A 131 10.14 14.02 -4.56
N GLY A 132 10.33 15.33 -4.42
CA GLY A 132 9.54 16.36 -5.08
C GLY A 132 8.20 16.72 -4.42
N HIS A 133 7.87 16.13 -3.26
CA HIS A 133 6.63 16.41 -2.53
C HIS A 133 6.66 17.82 -1.87
N PRO A 134 5.55 18.58 -1.89
CA PRO A 134 5.52 19.98 -1.43
C PRO A 134 5.74 20.17 0.08
N ASP A 135 5.14 19.32 0.93
CA ASP A 135 5.26 19.40 2.40
C ASP A 135 5.35 18.01 3.04
N MET A 136 6.57 17.44 3.09
CA MET A 136 6.81 16.14 3.73
C MET A 136 6.97 16.28 5.23
N ARG A 137 5.90 16.00 5.97
CA ARG A 137 5.89 15.96 7.43
C ARG A 137 4.90 14.92 7.94
N ARG A 138 5.13 14.49 9.20
CA ARG A 138 4.24 13.60 9.95
C ARG A 138 2.81 14.14 10.02
N ILE A 139 1.84 13.25 10.13
CA ILE A 139 0.42 13.60 10.08
C ILE A 139 -0.44 12.83 11.07
N LEU A 140 -0.16 11.56 11.32
CA LEU A 140 -0.92 10.72 12.24
C LEU A 140 -0.24 10.60 13.61
N THR A 141 1.10 10.56 13.65
CA THR A 141 1.85 10.40 14.90
C THR A 141 1.96 11.71 15.69
N ASP A 142 2.28 11.57 16.98
CA ASP A 142 2.55 12.72 17.85
C ASP A 142 3.77 13.53 17.35
N TYR A 143 3.82 14.81 17.67
CA TYR A 143 4.82 15.74 17.14
C TYR A 143 6.27 15.34 17.48
N GLY A 144 6.47 14.76 18.66
CA GLY A 144 7.78 14.29 19.14
C GLY A 144 8.02 12.79 18.91
N PHE A 145 7.20 12.13 18.10
CA PHE A 145 7.26 10.68 17.94
C PHE A 145 8.51 10.25 17.16
N GLU A 146 9.29 9.36 17.76
CA GLU A 146 10.47 8.76 17.16
C GLU A 146 10.16 7.35 16.65
N GLY A 147 10.41 7.12 15.36
CA GLY A 147 10.13 5.84 14.71
C GLY A 147 8.95 5.88 13.73
N TYR A 148 8.60 4.69 13.23
CA TYR A 148 7.62 4.42 12.19
C TYR A 148 6.72 3.24 12.62
N PRO A 149 5.46 3.49 13.05
CA PRO A 149 4.65 2.50 13.76
C PRO A 149 4.33 1.21 12.99
N LEU A 150 4.14 1.27 11.67
CA LEU A 150 3.67 0.11 10.88
C LEU A 150 4.81 -0.77 10.35
N ARG A 151 6.06 -0.44 10.68
CA ARG A 151 7.19 -1.34 10.43
C ARG A 151 7.07 -2.60 11.29
N LYS A 152 7.39 -3.75 10.71
CA LYS A 152 7.30 -5.05 11.42
C LYS A 152 8.25 -5.19 12.61
N ASP A 153 9.26 -4.34 12.69
CA ASP A 153 10.22 -4.32 13.81
C ASP A 153 9.72 -3.46 14.99
N PHE A 154 8.67 -2.65 14.80
CA PHE A 154 8.17 -1.74 15.81
C PHE A 154 7.24 -2.49 16.79
N PRO A 155 7.43 -2.37 18.12
CA PRO A 155 6.59 -3.04 19.09
C PRO A 155 5.18 -2.44 19.11
N VAL A 156 4.16 -3.28 19.25
CA VAL A 156 2.74 -2.86 19.28
C VAL A 156 2.47 -1.80 20.35
N THR A 157 3.17 -1.86 21.48
CA THR A 157 3.01 -0.96 22.62
C THR A 157 3.75 0.37 22.43
N GLY A 158 4.65 0.46 21.45
CA GLY A 158 5.62 1.55 21.35
C GLY A 158 6.65 1.54 22.49
N PHE A 159 7.42 2.63 22.56
CA PHE A 159 8.52 2.78 23.52
C PHE A 159 8.19 3.74 24.67
N VAL A 160 7.25 4.66 24.45
CA VAL A 160 6.94 5.76 25.37
C VAL A 160 5.46 5.76 25.73
N GLU A 161 5.17 6.12 26.96
CA GLU A 161 3.83 6.42 27.47
C GLU A 161 3.79 7.84 28.05
N VAL A 162 2.58 8.37 28.20
CA VAL A 162 2.36 9.72 28.71
C VAL A 162 1.68 9.68 30.08
N LYS A 163 2.18 10.46 31.02
CA LYS A 163 1.53 10.67 32.33
C LYS A 163 1.49 12.14 32.71
N TRP A 164 0.51 12.51 33.54
CA TRP A 164 0.51 13.83 34.19
C TRP A 164 1.50 13.84 35.36
N ASP A 165 2.39 14.83 35.38
CA ASP A 165 3.28 15.11 36.50
C ASP A 165 2.78 16.35 37.24
N ASP A 166 2.37 16.18 38.51
CA ASP A 166 1.83 17.26 39.34
C ASP A 166 2.91 18.25 39.79
N GLU A 167 4.16 17.81 39.95
CA GLU A 167 5.28 18.67 40.34
C GLU A 167 5.60 19.67 39.22
N GLN A 168 5.60 19.19 37.98
CA GLN A 168 5.90 19.99 36.79
C GLN A 168 4.64 20.63 36.17
N ARG A 169 3.45 20.23 36.62
CA ARG A 169 2.14 20.63 36.09
C ARG A 169 2.05 20.50 34.56
N ARG A 170 2.59 19.41 34.02
CA ARG A 170 2.58 19.12 32.58
C ARG A 170 2.51 17.62 32.32
N VAL A 171 2.18 17.26 31.08
CA VAL A 171 2.30 15.89 30.59
C VAL A 171 3.76 15.59 30.29
N VAL A 172 4.26 14.47 30.82
CA VAL A 172 5.64 14.00 30.60
C VAL A 172 5.62 12.66 29.87
N TYR A 173 6.59 12.47 28.97
CA TYR A 173 6.85 11.21 28.27
C TYR A 173 7.81 10.38 29.12
N GLN A 174 7.48 9.12 29.37
CA GLN A 174 8.34 8.16 30.07
C GLN A 174 8.39 6.83 29.31
N PRO A 175 9.41 5.99 29.54
CA PRO A 175 9.43 4.64 28.98
C PRO A 175 8.18 3.86 29.41
N VAL A 176 7.65 3.02 28.50
CA VAL A 176 6.43 2.27 28.75
C VAL A 176 6.60 1.26 29.90
N GLU A 177 5.67 1.26 30.85
CA GLU A 177 5.63 0.30 31.96
C GLU A 177 4.21 -0.26 32.08
N LEU A 178 3.97 -1.41 31.44
CA LEU A 178 2.65 -2.05 31.46
C LEU A 178 2.47 -2.89 32.73
N GLN A 179 1.36 -2.67 33.43
CA GLN A 179 0.96 -3.54 34.55
C GLN A 179 0.69 -4.98 34.11
N GLN A 180 0.25 -5.16 32.86
CA GLN A 180 0.06 -6.46 32.23
C GLN A 180 0.71 -6.44 30.85
N GLU A 181 1.62 -7.37 30.63
CA GLU A 181 2.28 -7.53 29.32
C GLU A 181 1.30 -8.01 28.25
N TYR A 182 1.61 -7.64 26.99
CA TYR A 182 0.90 -8.13 25.84
C TYR A 182 1.10 -9.63 25.68
N ARG A 183 0.00 -10.40 25.68
CA ARG A 183 0.03 -11.84 25.48
C ARG A 183 -0.12 -12.14 24.00
N ASN A 184 0.97 -12.60 23.37
CA ASN A 184 0.93 -13.10 22.01
C ASN A 184 0.49 -14.57 22.03
N PHE A 185 -0.65 -14.86 21.38
CA PHE A 185 -1.15 -16.22 21.23
C PHE A 185 -0.84 -16.72 19.83
N ASP A 186 -0.20 -17.88 19.74
CA ASP A 186 0.00 -18.55 18.46
C ASP A 186 -1.28 -19.31 18.08
N TYR A 187 -1.96 -18.82 17.05
CA TYR A 187 -3.16 -19.45 16.49
C TYR A 187 -2.86 -20.28 15.24
N LEU A 188 -1.57 -20.39 14.84
CA LEU A 188 -1.21 -21.16 13.66
C LEU A 188 -1.44 -22.65 13.93
N SER A 189 -2.26 -23.26 13.07
CA SER A 189 -2.40 -24.70 13.04
C SER A 189 -1.08 -25.34 12.59
N PRO A 190 -0.63 -26.44 13.23
CA PRO A 190 0.53 -27.20 12.76
C PRO A 190 0.23 -27.98 11.47
N TRP A 191 -1.04 -28.06 11.08
CA TRP A 191 -1.50 -28.70 9.85
C TRP A 191 -1.74 -27.64 8.77
N GLU A 192 -1.25 -27.92 7.56
CA GLU A 192 -1.64 -27.19 6.36
C GLU A 192 -3.16 -27.30 6.18
N GLY A 193 -3.84 -26.16 6.07
CA GLY A 193 -5.29 -26.15 5.88
C GLY A 193 -5.65 -26.92 4.62
N GLY A 194 -6.51 -27.94 4.73
CA GLY A 194 -6.98 -28.65 3.55
C GLY A 194 -7.70 -27.69 2.60
N GLU A 195 -7.55 -27.89 1.29
CA GLU A 195 -8.40 -27.29 0.26
C GLU A 195 -9.82 -27.86 0.39
N TYR A 196 -10.53 -27.50 1.46
CA TYR A 196 -11.92 -27.87 1.63
C TYR A 196 -12.74 -26.94 0.74
N VAL A 197 -13.04 -27.38 -0.48
CA VAL A 197 -14.23 -26.89 -1.19
C VAL A 197 -15.41 -27.30 -0.34
N LEU A 198 -15.99 -26.34 0.40
CA LEU A 198 -17.16 -26.62 1.23
C LEU A 198 -18.25 -27.20 0.33
N PRO A 199 -18.80 -28.40 0.63
CA PRO A 199 -19.91 -28.96 -0.13
C PRO A 199 -21.14 -28.06 0.08
N GLY A 200 -21.38 -27.16 -0.85
CA GLY A 200 -22.41 -26.13 -0.73
C GLY A 200 -22.17 -24.85 -1.54
N ASP A 201 -20.94 -24.62 -2.03
CA ASP A 201 -20.59 -23.43 -2.82
C ASP A 201 -20.95 -23.55 -4.33
N GLU A 202 -21.66 -24.60 -4.73
CA GLU A 202 -22.15 -24.81 -6.12
C GLU A 202 -23.27 -23.84 -6.55
N LYS A 203 -23.62 -22.85 -5.71
CA LYS A 203 -24.67 -21.84 -5.99
C LYS A 203 -24.15 -20.40 -6.08
N ALA A 204 -22.85 -20.16 -6.00
CA ALA A 204 -22.26 -18.89 -6.40
C ALA A 204 -21.79 -19.04 -7.86
N GLY A 205 -22.71 -18.79 -8.79
CA GLY A 205 -22.46 -18.76 -10.24
C GLY A 205 -23.30 -17.70 -10.91
#